data_AF-A0A2V8PVS6-F1
#
_entry.id   AF-A0A2V8PVS6-F1
#
_cell.length_a   1.000
_cell.length_b   1.000
_cell.length_c   1.000
_cell.angle_alpha   90.00
_cell.angle_beta   90.00
_cell.angle_gamma   90.00
#
_symmetry.space_group_name_H-M   'P 1'
#
loop_
_entity.id
_entity.type
_entity.pdbx_description
1 polymer ?
#
loop_
_entity_poly.entity_id
_entity_poly.type
_entity_poly.pdbx_seq_one_letter_code
_entity_poly.pdbx_strand_id
1 'polypeptide(L)'
;FNSAANTSDISARARALRDVAENSILNSQEFNRAFVLMQYFGYLRRNPNDNPDSDYTGYDFWLTKLNQFNGDFQKAEMVKAFITSAEYRSRFGQP
;
A
#
# COMPACT_ATOMS: atom_id res chain seq x y z
N PHE A 1 28.22 10.51 18.80
CA PHE A 1 28.66 9.20 18.30
C PHE A 1 29.71 8.67 19.25
N ASN A 2 29.34 7.80 20.18
CA ASN A 2 30.31 7.21 21.11
C ASN A 2 29.95 5.76 21.40
N SER A 3 31.01 4.94 21.43
CA SER A 3 31.07 3.50 21.73
C SER A 3 30.32 2.55 20.79
N ALA A 4 31.11 1.87 19.96
CA ALA A 4 30.72 0.99 18.87
C ALA A 4 30.41 -0.45 19.31
N ALA A 5 29.81 -1.17 18.35
CA ALA A 5 30.11 -2.56 18.00
C ALA A 5 29.75 -3.61 19.07
N ASN A 6 28.69 -4.39 18.89
CA ASN A 6 28.73 -5.41 17.86
C ASN A 6 27.33 -5.81 17.43
N THR A 7 27.18 -6.11 16.15
CA THR A 7 26.03 -6.84 15.62
C THR A 7 25.87 -8.23 16.24
N SER A 8 26.72 -8.70 17.17
CA SER A 8 26.58 -9.98 17.90
C SER A 8 25.75 -9.89 19.19
N ASP A 9 25.37 -8.69 19.62
CA ASP A 9 24.64 -8.50 20.87
C ASP A 9 23.13 -8.72 20.65
N ILE A 10 22.62 -9.87 21.12
CA ILE A 10 21.22 -10.29 20.98
C ILE A 10 20.27 -9.21 21.52
N SER A 11 20.67 -8.51 22.59
CA SER A 11 19.90 -7.44 23.21
C SER A 11 19.81 -6.18 22.35
N ALA A 12 20.85 -5.87 21.58
CA ALA A 12 20.86 -4.74 20.64
C ALA A 12 20.05 -5.06 19.38
N ARG A 13 20.12 -6.30 18.88
CA ARG A 13 19.26 -6.77 17.78
C ARG A 13 17.79 -6.80 18.18
N ALA A 14 17.47 -7.29 19.38
CA ALA A 14 16.10 -7.33 19.88
C ALA A 14 15.50 -5.91 20.02
N ARG A 15 16.29 -4.94 20.49
CA ARG A 15 15.88 -3.53 20.56
C ARG A 15 15.69 -2.93 19.16
N ALA A 16 16.64 -3.12 18.25
CA ALA A 16 16.52 -2.62 16.88
C ALA A 16 15.30 -3.23 16.14
N LEU A 17 15.04 -4.54 16.31
CA LEU A 17 13.86 -5.20 15.74
C LEU A 17 12.56 -4.69 16.35
N ARG A 18 12.55 -4.44 17.67
CA ARG A 18 11.40 -3.85 18.36
C ARG A 18 11.13 -2.43 17.91
N ASP A 19 12.16 -1.60 17.79
CA ASP A 19 12.05 -0.22 17.30
C ASP A 19 11.55 -0.16 15.85
N VAL A 20 11.94 -1.13 15.01
CA VAL A 20 11.42 -1.30 13.65
C VAL A 20 9.97 -1.78 13.66
N ALA A 21 9.60 -2.74 14.51
CA ALA A 21 8.23 -3.24 14.60
C ALA A 21 7.24 -2.22 15.19
N GLU A 22 7.69 -1.39 16.13
CA GLU A 22 6.92 -0.30 16.74
C GLU A 22 6.98 1.00 15.91
N ASN A 23 7.65 0.98 14.75
CA ASN A 23 7.76 2.14 13.89
C ASN A 23 6.41 2.44 13.20
N SER A 24 5.73 3.47 13.68
CA SER A 24 4.46 3.96 13.14
C SER A 24 4.52 4.32 11.64
N ILE A 25 5.71 4.67 11.13
CA ILE A 25 5.93 4.94 9.70
C ILE A 25 5.87 3.64 8.90
N LEU A 26 6.50 2.57 9.38
CA LEU A 26 6.41 1.27 8.69
C LEU A 26 4.99 0.71 8.73
N ASN A 27 4.31 0.85 9.87
CA ASN A 27 2.90 0.45 9.98
C ASN A 27 2.01 1.21 8.98
N SER A 28 2.14 2.53 8.91
CA SER A 28 1.36 3.34 7.96
C SER A 28 1.72 3.07 6.50
N GLN A 29 2.99 2.84 6.17
CA GLN A 29 3.40 2.48 4.81
C GLN A 29 2.84 1.13 4.37
N GLU A 30 2.97 0.09 5.20
CA GLU A 30 2.44 -1.24 4.89
C GLU A 30 0.90 -1.25 4.88
N PHE A 31 0.26 -0.49 5.77
CA PHE A 31 -1.18 -0.31 5.74
C PHE A 31 -1.64 0.33 4.42
N ASN A 32 -0.99 1.40 3.96
CA ASN A 32 -1.34 2.06 2.71
C ASN A 32 -1.17 1.13 1.50
N ARG A 33 -0.09 0.33 1.48
CA ARG A 33 0.14 -0.72 0.46
C ARG A 33 -0.99 -1.75 0.46
N ALA A 34 -1.29 -2.32 1.62
CA ALA A 34 -2.35 -3.31 1.79
C ALA A 34 -3.73 -2.74 1.45
N PHE A 35 -4.00 -1.48 1.80
CA PHE A 35 -5.24 -0.79 1.49
C PHE A 35 -5.44 -0.65 -0.01
N VAL A 36 -4.41 -0.22 -0.76
CA VAL A 36 -4.48 -0.12 -2.22
C VAL A 36 -4.77 -1.48 -2.84
N LEU A 37 -4.08 -2.53 -2.39
CA LEU A 37 -4.29 -3.90 -2.87
C LEU A 37 -5.73 -4.37 -2.63
N MET A 38 -6.29 -4.08 -1.44
CA MET A 38 -7.67 -4.44 -1.10
C MET A 38 -8.69 -3.78 -2.04
N GLN A 39 -8.42 -2.58 -2.56
CA GLN A 39 -9.31 -1.94 -3.54
C GLN A 39 -9.34 -2.67 -4.89
N TYR A 40 -8.19 -3.19 -5.34
CA TYR A 40 -8.13 -4.04 -6.54
C TYR A 40 -8.94 -5.33 -6.35
N PHE A 41 -8.82 -5.98 -5.19
CA PHE A 41 -9.60 -7.18 -4.89
C PHE A 41 -11.10 -6.89 -4.73
N GLY A 42 -11.46 -5.84 -4.00
CA GLY A 42 -12.84 -5.50 -3.70
C GLY A 42 -13.61 -5.02 -4.92
N TYR A 43 -13.03 -4.11 -5.71
CA TYR A 43 -13.70 -3.51 -6.86
C TYR A 43 -13.46 -4.27 -8.16
N LEU A 44 -12.22 -4.65 -8.46
CA LEU A 44 -11.87 -5.22 -9.77
C LEU A 44 -11.80 -6.76 -9.76
N ARG A 45 -11.75 -7.37 -8.57
CA ARG A 45 -11.61 -8.83 -8.35
C ARG A 45 -10.42 -9.45 -9.07
N ARG A 46 -9.29 -8.74 -9.11
CA ARG A 46 -8.02 -9.20 -9.71
C ARG A 46 -6.81 -8.65 -8.97
N ASN A 47 -5.63 -9.22 -9.21
CA ASN A 47 -4.38 -8.60 -8.78
C ASN A 47 -4.07 -7.36 -9.65
N PRO A 48 -3.30 -6.38 -9.15
CA PRO A 48 -3.00 -5.16 -9.89
C PRO A 48 -2.24 -5.37 -11.20
N ASN A 49 -1.47 -6.45 -11.29
CA ASN A 49 -0.66 -6.84 -12.45
C ASN A 49 -1.28 -7.98 -13.27
N ASP A 50 -2.52 -8.38 -12.98
CA ASP A 50 -3.25 -9.32 -13.83
C ASP A 50 -3.80 -8.58 -15.06
N ASN A 51 -3.93 -9.30 -16.18
CA ASN A 51 -4.55 -8.79 -17.40
C ASN A 51 -5.85 -7.98 -17.08
N PRO A 52 -6.04 -6.81 -17.69
CA PRO A 52 -5.35 -6.28 -18.88
C PRO A 52 -4.00 -5.60 -18.62
N ASP A 53 -3.64 -5.38 -17.36
CA ASP A 53 -2.35 -4.80 -17.00
C ASP A 53 -1.26 -5.88 -17.03
N SER A 54 -0.02 -5.50 -17.31
CA SER A 54 1.15 -6.40 -17.27
C SER A 54 2.20 -5.97 -16.23
N ASP A 55 1.91 -4.91 -15.48
CA ASP A 55 2.82 -4.32 -14.50
C ASP A 55 2.06 -3.74 -13.30
N TYR A 56 2.81 -3.12 -12.38
CA TYR A 56 2.27 -2.49 -11.17
C TYR A 56 2.07 -0.98 -11.31
N THR A 57 2.11 -0.41 -12.52
CA THR A 57 2.09 1.06 -12.70
C THR A 57 0.84 1.70 -12.10
N GLY A 58 -0.34 1.08 -12.29
CA GLY A 58 -1.58 1.55 -11.67
C GLY A 58 -1.54 1.46 -10.14
N TYR A 59 -1.00 0.37 -9.59
CA TYR A 59 -0.84 0.19 -8.16
C TYR A 59 0.08 1.25 -7.55
N ASP A 60 1.26 1.47 -8.17
CA ASP A 60 2.25 2.43 -7.71
C ASP A 60 1.74 3.87 -7.82
N PHE A 61 0.96 4.18 -8.87
CA PHE A 61 0.26 5.45 -9.00
C PHE A 61 -0.67 5.70 -7.81
N TRP A 62 -1.54 4.75 -7.48
CA TRP A 62 -2.48 4.89 -6.38
C TRP A 62 -1.82 4.92 -5.02
N LEU A 63 -0.79 4.10 -4.81
CA LEU A 63 0.02 4.11 -3.59
C LEU A 63 0.71 5.46 -3.39
N THR A 64 1.32 6.00 -4.46
CA THR A 64 1.97 7.31 -4.43
C THR A 64 0.96 8.40 -4.11
N LYS A 65 -0.22 8.39 -4.76
CA LYS A 65 -1.28 9.36 -4.51
C LYS A 65 -1.79 9.28 -3.07
N LEU A 66 -2.04 8.07 -2.56
CA LEU A 66 -2.49 7.86 -1.19
C LEU A 66 -1.47 8.38 -0.16
N ASN A 67 -0.18 8.13 -0.41
CA ASN A 67 0.90 8.65 0.44
C ASN A 67 1.01 10.18 0.38
N GLN A 68 0.79 10.81 -0.77
CA GLN A 68 0.75 12.28 -0.90
C GLN A 68 -0.37 12.92 -0.07
N PHE A 69 -1.46 12.20 0.14
CA PHE A 69 -2.59 12.63 0.97
C PHE A 69 -2.56 12.05 2.38
N ASN A 70 -1.40 11.58 2.87
CA ASN A 70 -1.22 11.03 4.22
C ASN A 70 -2.21 9.90 4.57
N GLY A 71 -2.54 9.03 3.60
CA GLY A 71 -3.50 7.94 3.79
C GLY A 71 -4.97 8.34 3.64
N ASP A 72 -5.27 9.60 3.34
CA ASP A 72 -6.64 10.06 3.11
C ASP A 72 -7.13 9.63 1.72
N PHE A 73 -7.82 8.48 1.67
CA PHE A 73 -8.36 7.90 0.43
C PHE A 73 -9.45 8.75 -0.22
N GLN A 74 -10.13 9.62 0.54
CA GLN A 74 -11.15 10.52 0.01
C GLN A 74 -10.49 11.66 -0.75
N LYS A 75 -9.46 12.29 -0.16
CA LYS A 75 -8.65 13.31 -0.84
C LYS A 75 -7.86 12.75 -2.02
N ALA A 76 -7.41 11.49 -1.93
CA ALA A 76 -6.80 10.79 -3.05
C ALA A 76 -7.80 10.45 -4.18
N GLU A 77 -9.11 10.67 -3.96
CA GLU A 77 -10.21 10.29 -4.86
C GLU A 77 -10.17 8.82 -5.30
N MET A 78 -9.56 7.96 -4.49
CA MET A 78 -9.19 6.62 -4.91
C MET A 78 -10.43 5.74 -5.13
N VAL A 79 -11.30 5.64 -4.13
CA VAL A 79 -12.52 4.81 -4.21
C VAL A 79 -13.41 5.23 -5.39
N LYS A 80 -13.57 6.54 -5.59
CA LYS A 80 -14.34 7.11 -6.69
C LYS A 80 -13.75 6.70 -8.05
N ALA A 81 -12.44 6.75 -8.22
CA ALA A 81 -11.78 6.35 -9.45
C ALA A 81 -11.97 4.86 -9.76
N PHE A 82 -11.93 3.98 -8.77
CA PHE A 82 -12.16 2.54 -8.97
C PHE A 82 -13.61 2.26 -9.42
N ILE A 83 -14.61 2.83 -8.76
CA ILE A 83 -16.04 2.62 -9.10
C ILE A 83 -16.39 3.25 -10.47
N THR A 84 -15.78 4.39 -10.81
CA THR A 84 -16.02 5.07 -12.09
C THR A 84 -15.18 4.53 -13.24
N SER A 85 -14.21 3.66 -12.95
CA SER A 85 -13.34 3.07 -13.97
C SER A 85 -14.15 2.33 -15.04
N ALA A 86 -13.67 2.42 -16.29
CA ALA A 86 -14.28 1.70 -17.41
C ALA A 86 -14.30 0.18 -17.15
N GLU A 87 -13.25 -0.35 -16.51
CA GLU A 87 -13.18 -1.76 -16.14
C GLU A 87 -14.27 -2.17 -15.14
N TYR A 88 -14.42 -1.44 -14.02
CA TYR A 88 -15.47 -1.75 -13.04
C TYR A 88 -16.86 -1.70 -13.66
N ARG A 89 -17.13 -0.67 -14.47
CA ARG A 89 -18.42 -0.53 -15.18
C ARG A 89 -18.64 -1.62 -16.23
N SER A 90 -17.60 -2.03 -16.96
CA SER A 90 -17.71 -3.12 -17.93
C SER A 90 -17.95 -4.47 -17.27
N ARG A 91 -17.42 -4.69 -16.06
CA ARG A 91 -17.57 -5.96 -15.33
C ARG A 91 -18.87 -6.04 -14.53
N PHE A 92 -19.31 -4.92 -13.94
CA PHE A 92 -20.37 -4.90 -12.92
C PHE A 92 -21.43 -3.81 -13.11
N GLY A 93 -21.29 -2.95 -14.12
CA GLY A 93 -22.15 -1.77 -14.34
C GLY A 93 -23.16 -1.90 -15.48
N GLN A 94 -23.25 -3.06 -16.14
CA GLN A 94 -24.31 -3.34 -17.13
C GLN A 94 -25.45 -4.14 -16.47
N PRO A 95 -26.72 -3.84 -16.77
CA PRO A 95 -27.88 -4.56 -16.26
C PRO A 95 -28.01 -5.98 -16.81
#